data_AF-A0A1B7I4K5-F1
#
_entry.id   AF-A0A1B7I4K5-F1
#
_cell.length_a   1.000
_cell.length_b   1.000
_cell.length_c   1.000
_cell.angle_alpha   90.00
_cell.angle_beta   90.00
_cell.angle_gamma   90.00
#
_symmetry.space_group_name_H-M   'P 1'
#
loop_
_entity.id
_entity.type
_entity.pdbx_description
1 polymer ?
#
loop_
_entity_poly.entity_id
_entity_poly.type
_entity_poly.pdbx_seq_one_letter_code
_entity_poly.pdbx_strand_id
1 'polypeptide(L)'
;MQVFIMRHGDAALDAASDSVRPLTQCGCDESRVMATWLKGQVVDIERVLVSPYLRAEQTLDVVREALTLPGKEDILPELTPCGDVGLVSCYLQALANEGVESALVISHLPLVGYLVSELCPEETPPMFSTSAIANVTLDPETGKGVFNWQMSPCNLKVAKAI
;
A
#
# COMPACT_ATOMS: atom_id res chain seq x y z
N MET A 1 8.73 8.45 -10.04
CA MET A 1 8.67 7.23 -9.21
C MET A 1 7.25 6.67 -9.21
N GLN A 2 7.07 5.36 -9.32
CA GLN A 2 5.78 4.67 -9.16
C GLN A 2 5.51 4.38 -7.68
N VAL A 3 4.37 4.79 -7.16
CA VAL A 3 3.97 4.53 -5.77
C VAL A 3 2.74 3.64 -5.76
N PHE A 4 2.86 2.48 -5.13
CA PHE A 4 1.77 1.53 -4.93
C PHE A 4 1.29 1.62 -3.49
N ILE A 5 0.13 2.25 -3.27
CA ILE A 5 -0.43 2.44 -1.94
C ILE A 5 -1.43 1.32 -1.68
N MET A 6 -1.12 0.45 -0.72
CA MET A 6 -1.91 -0.71 -0.35
C MET A 6 -2.49 -0.53 1.06
N ARG A 7 -3.79 -0.75 1.20
CA ARG A 7 -4.38 -0.96 2.53
C ARG A 7 -4.08 -2.39 2.99
N HIS A 8 -3.76 -2.57 4.26
CA HIS A 8 -3.63 -3.90 4.87
C HIS A 8 -4.85 -4.81 4.57
N GLY A 9 -4.63 -6.13 4.61
CA GLY A 9 -5.67 -7.13 4.43
C GLY A 9 -6.71 -7.16 5.56
N ASP A 10 -7.79 -7.92 5.38
CA ASP A 10 -8.80 -8.08 6.43
C ASP A 10 -8.19 -8.61 7.74
N ALA A 11 -8.56 -8.00 8.87
CA ALA A 11 -7.92 -8.22 10.16
C ALA A 11 -8.96 -8.57 11.22
N ALA A 12 -8.59 -9.50 12.11
CA ALA A 12 -9.46 -9.98 13.18
C ALA A 12 -10.02 -8.83 14.01
N LEU A 13 -11.24 -8.95 14.53
CA LEU A 13 -11.86 -7.90 15.34
C LEU A 13 -11.33 -7.87 16.78
N ASP A 14 -10.92 -9.03 17.29
CA ASP A 14 -10.50 -9.20 18.68
C ASP A 14 -9.00 -9.51 18.79
N ALA A 15 -8.32 -8.80 19.69
CA ALA A 15 -6.91 -8.97 20.04
C ALA A 15 -6.62 -8.20 21.34
N ALA A 16 -5.43 -8.38 21.90
CA ALA A 16 -5.04 -7.68 23.14
C ALA A 16 -5.03 -6.14 22.99
N SER A 17 -4.78 -5.61 21.79
CA SER A 17 -4.89 -4.19 21.42
C SER A 17 -5.07 -4.04 19.91
N ASP A 18 -5.45 -2.85 19.43
CA ASP A 18 -5.63 -2.64 17.98
C ASP A 18 -4.35 -2.92 17.18
N SER A 19 -3.19 -2.49 17.68
CA SER A 19 -1.91 -2.60 16.97
C SER A 19 -1.46 -4.03 16.72
N VAL A 20 -1.93 -4.98 17.53
CA VAL A 20 -1.57 -6.41 17.46
C VAL A 20 -2.68 -7.30 16.90
N ARG A 21 -3.70 -6.69 16.27
CA ARG A 21 -4.73 -7.46 15.55
C ARG A 21 -4.11 -8.20 14.37
N PRO A 22 -4.20 -9.54 14.30
CA PRO A 22 -3.67 -10.29 13.18
C PRO A 22 -4.58 -10.20 11.95
N LEU A 23 -4.05 -10.53 10.78
CA LEU A 23 -4.86 -10.81 9.60
C LEU A 23 -5.80 -12.00 9.84
N THR A 24 -6.97 -11.95 9.22
CA THR A 24 -7.83 -13.13 9.07
C THR A 24 -7.33 -13.98 7.90
N GLN A 25 -7.80 -15.23 7.80
CA GLN A 25 -7.52 -16.06 6.63
C GLN A 25 -7.99 -15.39 5.34
N CYS A 26 -9.15 -14.73 5.36
CA CYS A 26 -9.67 -13.96 4.24
C CYS A 26 -8.70 -12.84 3.84
N GLY A 27 -8.16 -12.11 4.82
CA GLY A 27 -7.19 -11.04 4.59
C GLY A 27 -5.90 -11.55 3.94
N CYS A 28 -5.40 -12.70 4.37
CA CYS A 28 -4.27 -13.36 3.74
C CYS A 28 -4.59 -13.75 2.28
N ASP A 29 -5.73 -14.39 2.04
CA ASP A 29 -6.08 -14.87 0.70
C ASP A 29 -6.28 -13.71 -0.29
N GLU A 30 -6.95 -12.64 0.13
CA GLU A 30 -7.14 -11.45 -0.70
C GLU A 30 -5.83 -10.70 -0.97
N SER A 31 -4.95 -10.60 0.02
CA SER A 31 -3.62 -9.99 -0.15
C SER A 31 -2.78 -10.79 -1.15
N ARG A 32 -2.80 -12.13 -1.08
CA ARG A 32 -2.10 -13.00 -2.02
C ARG A 32 -2.62 -12.88 -3.45
N VAL A 33 -3.95 -12.75 -3.62
CA VAL A 33 -4.58 -12.50 -4.92
C VAL A 33 -4.10 -11.18 -5.51
N MET A 34 -4.07 -10.10 -4.71
CA MET A 34 -3.61 -8.79 -5.16
C MET A 34 -2.12 -8.78 -5.50
N ALA A 35 -1.28 -9.43 -4.70
CA ALA A 35 0.15 -9.59 -4.97
C ALA A 35 0.40 -10.36 -6.28
N THR A 36 -0.35 -11.45 -6.50
CA THR A 36 -0.27 -12.24 -7.75
C THR A 36 -0.69 -11.40 -8.96
N TRP A 37 -1.75 -10.61 -8.82
CA TRP A 37 -2.20 -9.71 -9.88
C TRP A 37 -1.16 -8.63 -10.18
N LEU A 38 -0.57 -8.02 -9.15
CA LEU A 38 0.44 -6.98 -9.30
C LEU A 38 1.72 -7.52 -9.98
N LYS A 39 2.13 -8.75 -9.64
CA LYS A 39 3.21 -9.45 -10.34
C LYS A 39 2.94 -9.61 -11.85
N GLY A 40 1.69 -9.86 -12.23
CA GLY A 40 1.26 -9.93 -13.63
C GLY A 40 1.35 -8.61 -14.39
N GLN A 41 1.42 -7.47 -13.69
CA GLN A 41 1.60 -6.14 -14.27
C GLN A 41 3.09 -5.80 -14.54
N VAL A 42 4.00 -6.76 -14.35
CA VAL A 42 5.46 -6.60 -14.56
C VAL A 42 6.03 -5.44 -13.73
N VAL A 43 5.55 -5.33 -12.48
CA VAL A 43 6.02 -4.34 -11.52
C VAL A 43 7.25 -4.86 -10.80
N ASP A 44 8.36 -4.15 -10.93
CA ASP A 44 9.54 -4.32 -10.07
C ASP A 44 9.45 -3.30 -8.93
N ILE A 45 9.48 -3.74 -7.68
CA ILE A 45 9.37 -2.87 -6.50
C ILE A 45 10.77 -2.70 -5.90
N GLU A 46 11.27 -1.47 -5.84
CA GLU A 46 12.61 -1.19 -5.32
C GLU A 46 12.62 -0.88 -3.82
N ARG A 47 11.55 -0.25 -3.31
CA ARG A 47 11.38 0.09 -1.89
C ARG A 47 10.06 -0.39 -1.32
N VAL A 48 10.08 -0.79 -0.06
CA VAL A 48 8.89 -1.23 0.68
C VAL A 48 8.81 -0.43 1.97
N LEU A 49 7.71 0.29 2.16
CA LEU A 49 7.39 1.04 3.36
C LEU A 49 6.18 0.40 4.03
N VAL A 50 6.26 0.11 5.33
CA VAL A 50 5.20 -0.60 6.04
C VAL A 50 4.93 0.01 7.40
N SER A 51 3.66 0.00 7.80
CA SER A 51 3.25 0.39 9.15
C SER A 51 3.72 -0.64 10.20
N PRO A 52 4.11 -0.21 11.42
CA PRO A 52 4.51 -1.11 12.52
C PRO A 52 3.35 -1.91 13.15
N TYR A 53 2.14 -1.84 12.58
CA TYR A 53 1.00 -2.60 13.09
C TYR A 53 1.02 -4.00 12.50
N LEU A 54 0.76 -5.01 13.33
CA LEU A 54 0.91 -6.42 12.97
C LEU A 54 0.20 -6.80 11.67
N ARG A 55 -1.03 -6.33 11.45
CA ARG A 55 -1.80 -6.59 10.22
C ARG A 55 -1.14 -6.05 8.94
N ALA A 56 -0.39 -4.95 9.02
CA ALA A 56 0.34 -4.40 7.88
C ALA A 56 1.60 -5.23 7.59
N GLU A 57 2.36 -5.59 8.63
CA GLU A 57 3.53 -6.47 8.51
C GLU A 57 3.13 -7.85 7.97
N GLN A 58 2.07 -8.46 8.49
CA GLN A 58 1.54 -9.72 7.98
C GLN A 58 1.01 -9.61 6.54
N THR A 59 0.50 -8.44 6.15
CA THR A 59 0.11 -8.20 4.75
C THR A 59 1.36 -8.22 3.87
N LEU A 60 2.44 -7.58 4.30
CA LEU A 60 3.73 -7.61 3.61
C LEU A 60 4.25 -9.04 3.47
N ASP A 61 4.24 -9.82 4.54
CA ASP A 61 4.68 -11.22 4.52
C ASP A 61 3.93 -12.03 3.46
N VAL A 62 2.60 -11.91 3.41
CA VAL A 62 1.77 -12.57 2.41
C VAL A 62 2.07 -12.07 0.99
N VAL A 63 2.31 -10.76 0.81
CA VAL A 63 2.69 -10.20 -0.50
C VAL A 63 4.03 -10.79 -0.96
N ARG A 64 5.01 -10.95 -0.06
CA ARG A 64 6.33 -11.54 -0.34
C ARG A 64 6.25 -12.99 -0.82
N GLU A 65 5.21 -13.74 -0.46
CA GLU A 65 5.01 -15.11 -0.96
C GLU A 65 4.74 -15.15 -2.48
N ALA A 66 4.10 -14.11 -3.02
CA ALA A 66 3.61 -14.09 -4.40
C ALA A 66 4.37 -13.12 -5.31
N LEU A 67 4.85 -12.00 -4.77
CA LEU A 67 5.57 -10.93 -5.46
C LEU A 67 7.02 -10.85 -4.95
N THR A 68 7.98 -10.82 -5.87
CA THR A 68 9.38 -10.61 -5.52
C THR A 68 9.55 -9.17 -5.00
N LEU A 69 10.01 -9.04 -3.76
CA LEU A 69 10.23 -7.76 -3.09
C LEU A 69 11.67 -7.69 -2.54
N PRO A 70 12.23 -6.49 -2.34
CA PRO A 70 13.56 -6.33 -1.77
C PRO A 70 13.59 -6.91 -0.35
N GLY A 71 14.72 -7.48 0.06
CA GLY A 71 14.85 -8.15 1.36
C GLY A 71 14.83 -7.22 2.58
N LYS A 72 14.75 -5.90 2.37
CA LYS A 72 14.62 -4.88 3.42
C LYS A 72 13.33 -4.10 3.21
N GLU A 73 12.71 -3.71 4.32
CA GLU A 73 11.59 -2.79 4.38
C GLU A 73 11.88 -1.69 5.40
N ASP A 74 11.33 -0.51 5.15
CA ASP A 74 11.35 0.60 6.09
C ASP A 74 10.05 0.59 6.90
N ILE A 75 10.16 0.33 8.19
CA ILE A 75 9.03 0.38 9.12
C ILE A 75 8.86 1.83 9.59
N LEU A 76 7.78 2.48 9.16
CA LEU A 76 7.53 3.90 9.42
C LEU A 76 6.40 4.09 10.44
N PRO A 77 6.65 4.67 11.62
CA PRO A 77 5.61 5.05 12.58
C PRO A 77 4.52 5.95 11.98
N GLU A 78 4.89 6.76 10.99
CA GLU A 78 4.02 7.68 10.25
C GLU A 78 3.04 6.94 9.33
N LEU A 79 3.22 5.63 9.10
CA LEU A 79 2.27 4.81 8.36
C LEU A 79 1.17 4.19 9.25
N THR A 80 1.11 4.50 10.54
CA THR A 80 0.00 4.10 11.43
C THR A 80 -1.31 4.84 11.07
N PRO A 81 -2.50 4.40 11.54
CA PRO A 81 -3.76 5.05 11.18
C PRO A 81 -3.82 6.56 11.45
N CYS A 82 -3.13 7.02 12.49
CA CYS A 82 -3.06 8.43 12.90
C CYS A 82 -1.75 9.12 12.50
N GLY A 83 -0.98 8.51 11.60
CA GLY A 83 0.31 9.04 11.18
C GLY A 83 0.19 10.32 10.35
N ASP A 84 1.31 11.04 10.22
CA ASP A 84 1.38 12.31 9.51
C ASP A 84 1.59 12.07 8.01
N VAL A 85 0.57 12.39 7.22
CA VAL A 85 0.61 12.21 5.75
C VAL A 85 1.68 13.08 5.08
N GLY A 86 1.98 14.26 5.63
CA GLY A 86 3.00 15.15 5.10
C GLY A 86 4.39 14.58 5.26
N LEU A 87 4.67 13.91 6.40
CA LEU A 87 5.95 13.21 6.60
C LEU A 87 6.10 12.02 5.65
N VAL A 88 5.03 11.25 5.41
CA VAL A 88 5.05 10.15 4.43
C VAL A 88 5.25 10.69 3.01
N SER A 89 4.59 11.79 2.65
CA SER A 89 4.75 12.46 1.35
C SER A 89 6.19 12.95 1.14
N CYS A 90 6.77 13.63 2.14
CA CYS A 90 8.18 14.04 2.11
C CYS A 90 9.14 12.85 1.98
N TYR A 91 8.87 11.74 2.66
CA TYR A 91 9.69 10.53 2.56
C TYR A 91 9.66 9.95 1.14
N LEU A 92 8.47 9.84 0.53
CA LEU A 92 8.32 9.39 -0.86
C LEU A 92 9.01 10.36 -1.84
N GLN A 93 8.91 11.67 -1.62
CA GLN A 93 9.62 12.64 -2.44
C GLN A 93 11.14 12.50 -2.31
N ALA A 94 11.66 12.24 -1.12
CA ALA A 94 13.08 11.98 -0.90
C ALA A 94 13.55 10.74 -1.68
N LEU A 95 12.82 9.62 -1.60
CA LEU A 95 13.11 8.42 -2.39
C LEU A 95 13.10 8.70 -3.90
N ALA A 96 12.10 9.46 -4.38
CA ALA A 96 12.02 9.83 -5.79
C ALA A 96 13.25 10.65 -6.24
N ASN A 97 13.72 11.58 -5.39
CA ASN A 97 14.93 12.37 -5.65
C ASN A 97 16.24 11.55 -5.58
N GLU A 98 16.25 10.47 -4.81
CA GLU A 98 17.36 9.49 -4.79
C GLU A 98 17.39 8.60 -6.04
N GLY A 99 16.40 8.72 -6.92
CA GLY A 99 16.29 7.94 -8.15
C GLY A 99 15.58 6.60 -7.98
N VAL A 100 14.89 6.39 -6.85
CA VAL A 100 14.07 5.18 -6.65
C VAL A 100 12.96 5.15 -7.69
N GLU A 101 12.85 4.04 -8.43
CA GLU A 101 11.88 3.94 -9.52
C GLU A 101 10.49 3.56 -9.03
N SER A 102 10.39 2.78 -7.97
CA SER A 102 9.13 2.25 -7.45
C SER A 102 9.13 1.96 -5.94
N ALA A 103 8.00 2.26 -5.29
CA ALA A 103 7.79 2.00 -3.87
C ALA A 103 6.42 1.35 -3.61
N LEU A 104 6.39 0.34 -2.75
CA LEU A 104 5.17 -0.23 -2.18
C LEU A 104 4.97 0.32 -0.77
N VAL A 105 3.79 0.87 -0.48
CA VAL A 105 3.41 1.41 0.82
C VAL A 105 2.25 0.60 1.39
N ILE A 106 2.41 -0.05 2.53
CA ILE A 106 1.35 -0.82 3.19
C ILE A 106 0.92 -0.13 4.49
N SER A 107 -0.34 0.34 4.53
CA SER A 107 -0.85 1.18 5.62
C SER A 107 -2.37 0.95 5.87
N HIS A 108 -3.05 1.93 6.47
CA HIS A 108 -4.39 1.84 7.04
C HIS A 108 -5.28 2.99 6.58
N LEU A 109 -6.59 2.85 6.78
CA LEU A 109 -7.48 4.00 6.78
C LEU A 109 -7.34 4.81 8.09
N PRO A 110 -7.56 6.14 8.04
CA PRO A 110 -7.84 6.92 6.83
C PRO A 110 -6.59 7.29 6.01
N LEU A 111 -5.39 7.04 6.53
CA LEU A 111 -4.12 7.52 5.98
C LEU A 111 -3.91 7.18 4.49
N VAL A 112 -4.22 5.96 4.04
CA VAL A 112 -4.05 5.58 2.62
C VAL A 112 -4.87 6.45 1.66
N GLY A 113 -6.06 6.89 2.08
CA GLY A 113 -6.89 7.79 1.28
C GLY A 113 -6.31 9.20 1.28
N TYR A 114 -5.90 9.69 2.44
CA TYR A 114 -5.26 11.01 2.56
C TYR A 114 -3.92 11.08 1.82
N LEU A 115 -3.16 10.00 1.80
CA LEU A 115 -1.89 9.95 1.08
C LEU A 115 -2.10 10.12 -0.43
N VAL A 116 -3.15 9.52 -1.00
CA VAL A 116 -3.46 9.76 -2.42
C VAL A 116 -3.79 11.23 -2.65
N SER A 117 -4.65 11.87 -1.84
CA SER A 117 -4.98 13.29 -2.03
C SER A 117 -3.83 14.24 -1.74
N GLU A 118 -2.92 13.88 -0.83
CA GLU A 118 -1.72 14.65 -0.53
C GLU A 118 -0.75 14.64 -1.71
N LEU A 119 -0.52 13.46 -2.30
CA LEU A 119 0.32 13.31 -3.48
C LEU A 119 -0.36 13.87 -4.73
N CYS A 120 -1.69 13.78 -4.84
CA CYS A 120 -2.47 14.18 -6.00
C CYS A 120 -3.49 15.27 -5.60
N PRO A 121 -3.12 16.57 -5.61
CA PRO A 121 -3.97 17.65 -5.09
C PRO A 121 -5.32 17.83 -5.77
N GLU A 122 -5.50 17.28 -6.97
CA GLU A 122 -6.77 17.32 -7.73
C GLU A 122 -7.73 16.20 -7.33
N GLU A 123 -7.25 15.20 -6.59
CA GLU A 123 -8.01 14.01 -6.20
C GLU A 123 -8.57 14.13 -4.79
N THR A 124 -9.83 13.77 -4.63
CA THR A 124 -10.40 13.57 -3.28
C THR A 124 -9.91 12.23 -2.71
N PRO A 125 -9.77 12.08 -1.38
CA PRO A 125 -9.35 10.82 -0.76
C PRO A 125 -10.19 9.63 -1.23
N PRO A 126 -9.63 8.66 -1.98
CA PRO A 126 -10.40 7.53 -2.48
C PRO A 126 -10.68 6.53 -1.36
N MET A 127 -11.75 5.76 -1.53
CA MET A 127 -12.12 4.71 -0.60
C MET A 127 -11.26 3.46 -0.83
N PHE A 128 -10.64 2.92 0.22
CA PHE A 128 -9.88 1.66 0.16
C PHE A 128 -10.62 0.53 0.86
N SER A 129 -10.99 -0.52 0.11
CA SER A 129 -11.28 -1.83 0.70
C SER A 129 -9.97 -2.50 1.16
N THR A 130 -10.07 -3.51 2.02
CA THR A 130 -8.91 -4.29 2.48
C THR A 130 -8.16 -4.89 1.29
N SER A 131 -6.83 -4.88 1.38
CA SER A 131 -5.91 -5.32 0.30
C SER A 131 -5.97 -4.49 -0.99
N ALA A 132 -6.81 -3.46 -1.10
CA ALA A 132 -6.88 -2.64 -2.30
C ALA A 132 -5.58 -1.85 -2.51
N ILE A 133 -5.20 -1.68 -3.78
CA ILE A 133 -3.98 -1.00 -4.21
C ILE A 133 -4.35 0.17 -5.13
N ALA A 134 -3.84 1.35 -4.82
CA ALA A 134 -3.82 2.50 -5.71
C ALA A 134 -2.41 2.65 -6.31
N ASN A 135 -2.34 3.13 -7.54
CA ASN A 135 -1.08 3.48 -8.18
C ASN A 135 -1.03 4.97 -8.48
N VAL A 136 0.06 5.60 -8.06
CA VAL A 136 0.35 7.02 -8.26
C VAL A 136 1.70 7.16 -8.93
N THR A 137 1.78 7.94 -10.00
CA THR A 137 3.06 8.36 -10.58
C THR A 137 3.50 9.65 -9.89
N LEU A 138 4.54 9.60 -9.06
CA LEU A 138 5.11 10.75 -8.36
C LEU A 138 6.24 11.41 -9.17
N ASP A 139 6.13 12.72 -9.38
CA ASP A 139 7.17 13.55 -9.98
C ASP A 139 8.24 13.93 -8.93
N PRO A 140 9.53 13.62 -9.16
CA PRO A 140 10.59 13.83 -8.17
C PRO A 140 10.86 15.32 -7.88
N GLU A 141 10.81 16.17 -8.91
CA GLU A 141 11.16 17.59 -8.79
C GLU A 141 10.08 18.38 -8.03
N THR A 142 8.81 18.09 -8.34
CA THR A 142 7.67 18.84 -7.84
C THR A 142 7.01 18.19 -6.63
N GLY A 143 7.21 16.88 -6.41
CA GLY A 143 6.51 16.11 -5.39
C GLY A 143 5.03 15.90 -5.69
N LYS A 144 4.56 16.28 -6.88
CA LYS A 144 3.17 16.10 -7.31
C LYS A 144 3.00 14.78 -8.02
N GLY A 145 1.88 14.12 -7.77
CA GLY A 145 1.53 12.82 -8.28
C GLY A 145 0.35 12.86 -9.25
N VAL A 146 0.30 11.86 -10.13
CA VAL A 146 -0.88 11.53 -10.95
C VAL A 146 -1.48 10.23 -10.44
N PHE A 147 -2.76 10.25 -10.07
CA PHE A 147 -3.50 9.05 -9.69
C PHE A 147 -3.87 8.26 -10.95
N ASN A 148 -3.26 7.08 -11.14
CA ASN A 148 -3.39 6.33 -12.38
C ASN A 148 -4.59 5.38 -12.36
N TRP A 149 -4.71 4.60 -11.29
CA TRP A 149 -5.77 3.60 -11.12
C TRP A 149 -5.85 3.10 -9.68
N GLN A 150 -6.96 2.45 -9.36
CA GLN A 150 -7.12 1.66 -8.14
C GLN A 150 -7.71 0.29 -8.49
N MET A 151 -7.17 -0.75 -7.86
CA MET A 151 -7.62 -2.13 -8.00
C MET A 151 -7.90 -2.73 -6.63
N SER A 152 -8.93 -3.57 -6.53
CA SER A 152 -9.29 -4.22 -5.28
C SER A 152 -9.62 -5.71 -5.47
N PRO A 153 -9.61 -6.52 -4.39
CA PRO A 153 -9.91 -7.95 -4.49
C PRO A 153 -11.27 -8.24 -5.16
N CYS A 154 -12.29 -7.41 -4.95
CA CYS A 154 -13.60 -7.63 -5.55
C CYS A 154 -13.59 -7.41 -7.07
N ASN A 155 -12.80 -6.47 -7.60
CA ASN A 155 -12.68 -6.25 -9.04
C ASN A 155 -12.09 -7.49 -9.74
N LEU A 156 -11.09 -8.14 -9.12
CA LEU A 156 -10.43 -9.32 -9.67
C LEU A 156 -11.32 -10.58 -9.62
N LYS A 157 -12.22 -10.67 -8.63
CA LYS A 157 -13.20 -11.75 -8.54
C LYS A 157 -14.21 -11.69 -9.69
N VAL A 158 -14.61 -10.49 -10.12
CA VAL A 158 -15.56 -10.30 -11.23
C VAL A 158 -14.91 -10.63 -12.59
N ALA A 159 -13.64 -10.27 -12.79
CA ALA A 159 -12.94 -10.51 -14.06
C ALA A 159 -12.73 -12.01 -14.39
N LYS A 160 -12.80 -12.91 -13.39
CA LYS A 160 -12.69 -14.37 -13.58
C LYS A 160 -14.03 -15.07 -13.83
N ALA A 161 -15.15 -14.35 -13.74
CA ALA A 161 -16.50 -14.89 -13.86
C ALA A 161 -17.13 -14.71 -15.25
N ILE A 162 -16.36 -14.22 -16.23
CA ILE A 162 -16.74 -13.97 -17.63
C ILE A 162 -15.87 -14.85 -18.51
#